data_AF-A0AAE3WE47-F1
#
_entry.id   AF-A0AAE3WE47-F1
#
_cell.length_a   1.000
_cell.length_b   1.000
_cell.length_c   1.000
_cell.angle_alpha   90.00
_cell.angle_beta   90.00
_cell.angle_gamma   90.00
#
_symmetry.space_group_name_H-M   'P 1'
#
loop_
_entity.id
_entity.type
_entity.pdbx_description
1 polymer ?
#
loop_
_entity_poly.entity_id
_entity_poly.type
_entity_poly.pdbx_seq_one_letter_code
_entity_poly.pdbx_strand_id
1 'polypeptide(L)'
;MKKTFLAVVIGGSLAAPAMADLRFDGYGWFGALYDDATDKTNTTSRLRLTLDGETQTDNGIELSFRLRVQADNGGLATFNGARFGLRSGPLRLQLGNVAGAIDSMPGLSGVEPGLTDLTGQTAALRADFDEYDNTGPGRNGVAVRYSQGQVQVSLSHSNTGGVRRTAGHVAYFAGPGGLAIGYQVSDRAADDDLVVLVYRHRFEWGEASLFSAREQAGNVFGASALWEGSETTSLLASASVDNGREQYGVGIAHDLGSSAFLETGIASDMGNVTADFGVRFEF
;
A
#
# COMPACT_ATOMS: atom_id res chain seq x y z
N MET A 1 -1.94 9.13 28.84
CA MET A 1 -1.32 7.78 28.81
C MET A 1 -0.96 7.49 27.36
N LYS A 2 0.29 7.16 27.06
CA LYS A 2 0.73 6.84 25.68
C LYS A 2 0.07 5.51 25.28
N LYS A 3 -0.84 5.52 24.31
CA LYS A 3 -1.49 4.31 23.79
C LYS A 3 -0.76 3.89 22.51
N THR A 4 0.00 2.80 22.61
CA THR A 4 0.60 2.09 21.48
C THR A 4 -0.44 1.10 20.97
N PHE A 5 -0.82 1.19 19.70
CA PHE A 5 -1.66 0.19 19.05
C PHE A 5 -0.93 -1.15 19.07
N LEU A 6 -1.53 -2.14 19.75
CA LEU A 6 -1.04 -3.50 19.80
C LEU A 6 -1.76 -4.29 18.70
N ALA A 7 -1.09 -4.51 17.57
CA ALA A 7 -1.52 -5.50 16.60
C ALA A 7 -1.41 -6.88 17.26
N VAL A 8 -2.56 -7.52 17.49
CA VAL A 8 -2.61 -8.88 18.01
C VAL A 8 -2.40 -9.83 16.83
N VAL A 9 -1.24 -10.47 16.77
CA VAL A 9 -0.97 -11.60 15.87
C VAL A 9 -1.60 -12.84 16.49
N ILE A 10 -2.74 -13.30 15.98
CA ILE A 10 -3.27 -14.63 16.32
C ILE A 10 -2.66 -15.64 15.35
N GLY A 11 -1.44 -16.08 15.66
CA GLY A 11 -0.76 -17.13 14.91
C GLY A 11 -1.16 -18.52 15.40
N GLY A 12 -1.87 -19.29 14.58
CA GLY A 12 -1.99 -20.73 14.77
C GLY A 12 -0.70 -21.43 14.36
N SER A 13 0.23 -21.63 15.28
CA SER A 13 1.47 -22.37 15.01
C SER A 13 1.22 -23.89 15.03
N LEU A 14 1.28 -24.55 13.89
CA LEU A 14 1.47 -26.01 13.84
C LEU A 14 2.96 -26.29 14.07
N ALA A 15 3.34 -26.52 15.32
CA ALA A 15 4.70 -26.90 15.66
C ALA A 15 4.97 -28.36 15.23
N ALA A 16 5.70 -28.53 14.12
CA ALA A 16 6.37 -29.77 13.75
C ALA A 16 7.90 -29.48 13.66
N PRO A 17 8.76 -30.45 13.97
CA PRO A 17 10.15 -30.18 14.36
C PRO A 17 10.97 -29.57 13.22
N ALA A 18 11.66 -28.46 13.50
CA ALA A 18 12.58 -27.73 12.60
C ALA A 18 12.01 -27.28 11.23
N MET A 19 10.71 -26.96 11.18
CA MET A 19 10.04 -26.55 9.96
C MET A 19 9.75 -25.04 9.93
N ALA A 20 9.83 -24.43 8.75
CA ALA A 20 9.52 -23.02 8.52
C ALA A 20 8.21 -22.60 9.22
N ASP A 21 8.24 -21.48 9.92
CA ASP A 21 7.04 -20.90 10.52
C ASP A 21 6.14 -20.41 9.38
N LEU A 22 4.92 -20.95 9.31
CA LEU A 22 3.91 -20.50 8.36
C LEU A 22 2.92 -19.60 9.10
N ARG A 23 2.71 -18.40 8.56
CA ARG A 23 1.68 -17.46 9.00
C ARG A 23 0.63 -17.28 7.93
N PHE A 24 -0.61 -17.29 8.37
CA PHE A 24 -1.77 -16.88 7.60
C PHE A 24 -2.36 -15.62 8.25
N ASP A 25 -2.56 -14.58 7.45
CA ASP A 25 -3.22 -13.34 7.86
C ASP A 25 -4.03 -12.77 6.69
N GLY A 26 -5.07 -12.00 6.97
CA GLY A 26 -5.94 -11.50 5.93
C GLY A 26 -6.91 -10.44 6.40
N TYR A 27 -7.72 -10.01 5.44
CA TYR A 27 -8.88 -9.19 5.71
C TYR A 27 -9.95 -9.43 4.67
N GLY A 28 -11.17 -9.08 5.03
CA GLY A 28 -12.29 -9.00 4.11
C GLY A 28 -12.99 -7.66 4.24
N TRP A 29 -13.61 -7.22 3.17
CA TRP A 29 -14.61 -6.17 3.24
C TRP A 29 -15.79 -6.49 2.33
N PHE A 30 -16.96 -5.98 2.69
CA PHE A 30 -18.17 -6.07 1.88
C PHE A 30 -19.10 -4.91 2.18
N GLY A 31 -19.87 -4.50 1.18
CA GLY A 31 -20.72 -3.32 1.29
C GLY A 31 -21.44 -2.98 0.00
N ALA A 32 -21.81 -1.70 -0.11
CA ALA A 32 -22.41 -1.10 -1.28
C ALA A 32 -21.47 -0.05 -1.88
N LEU A 33 -21.47 0.05 -3.20
CA LEU A 33 -20.75 1.07 -3.95
C LEU A 33 -21.72 1.71 -4.95
N TYR A 34 -21.85 3.03 -4.86
CA TYR A 34 -22.53 3.89 -5.81
C TYR A 34 -21.52 4.47 -6.81
N ASP A 35 -21.91 4.48 -8.09
CA ASP A 35 -21.15 5.07 -9.18
C ASP A 35 -22.08 5.92 -10.05
N ASP A 36 -21.87 7.24 -10.02
CA ASP A 36 -22.62 8.25 -10.77
C ASP A 36 -22.47 8.06 -12.29
N ALA A 37 -21.33 7.56 -12.77
CA ALA A 37 -21.12 7.35 -14.20
C ALA A 37 -22.08 6.30 -14.79
N THR A 38 -22.56 5.39 -13.95
CA THR A 38 -23.57 4.37 -14.33
C THR A 38 -24.93 4.59 -13.69
N ASP A 39 -25.05 5.57 -12.80
CA ASP A 39 -26.17 5.83 -11.90
C ASP A 39 -26.68 4.54 -11.21
N LYS A 40 -25.76 3.78 -10.62
CA LYS A 40 -26.08 2.48 -9.98
C LYS A 40 -25.43 2.35 -8.62
N THR A 41 -26.16 1.68 -7.74
CA THR A 41 -25.61 1.10 -6.50
C THR A 41 -25.47 -0.40 -6.71
N ASN A 42 -24.25 -0.92 -6.53
CA ASN A 42 -23.94 -2.34 -6.63
C ASN A 42 -23.41 -2.86 -5.29
N THR A 43 -23.49 -4.17 -5.08
CA THR A 43 -22.72 -4.82 -4.02
C THR A 43 -21.25 -4.80 -4.39
N THR A 44 -20.40 -4.63 -3.39
CA THR A 44 -18.95 -4.68 -3.53
C THR A 44 -18.36 -5.56 -2.43
N SER A 45 -17.30 -6.32 -2.73
CA SER A 45 -16.62 -7.16 -1.75
C SER A 45 -15.17 -7.47 -2.14
N ARG A 46 -14.35 -7.77 -1.14
CA ARG A 46 -13.03 -8.37 -1.27
C ARG A 46 -12.78 -9.34 -0.12
N LEU A 47 -12.12 -10.45 -0.41
CA LEU A 47 -11.47 -11.30 0.57
C LEU A 47 -10.02 -11.47 0.18
N ARG A 48 -9.09 -11.25 1.11
CA ARG A 48 -7.66 -11.42 0.91
C ARG A 48 -7.08 -12.29 2.02
N LEU A 49 -6.28 -13.28 1.61
CA LEU A 49 -5.47 -14.11 2.48
C LEU A 49 -4.01 -14.02 2.04
N THR A 50 -3.11 -13.77 2.97
CA THR A 50 -1.66 -13.79 2.80
C THR A 50 -1.10 -15.03 3.49
N LEU A 51 -0.19 -15.72 2.80
CA LEU A 51 0.62 -16.81 3.33
C LEU A 51 2.07 -16.35 3.33
N ASP A 52 2.64 -16.22 4.52
CA ASP A 52 4.07 -15.99 4.72
C ASP A 52 4.70 -17.26 5.31
N GLY A 53 5.89 -17.61 4.82
CA GLY A 53 6.72 -18.65 5.42
C GLY A 53 8.12 -18.13 5.70
N GLU A 54 8.66 -18.42 6.87
CA GLU A 54 9.97 -17.92 7.31
C GLU A 54 10.81 -19.04 7.95
N THR A 55 12.13 -19.00 7.74
CA THR A 55 13.09 -19.87 8.41
C THR A 55 14.41 -19.13 8.64
N GLN A 56 15.15 -19.48 9.68
CA GLN A 56 16.43 -18.86 10.00
C GLN A 56 17.56 -19.88 9.88
N THR A 57 18.62 -19.49 9.17
CA THR A 57 19.87 -20.25 9.08
C THR A 57 20.70 -20.10 10.36
N ASP A 58 21.60 -21.05 10.62
CA ASP A 58 22.51 -21.01 11.78
C ASP A 58 23.39 -19.76 11.83
N ASN A 59 23.63 -19.12 10.68
CA ASN A 59 24.41 -17.88 10.57
C ASN A 59 23.56 -16.61 10.77
N GLY A 60 22.31 -16.75 11.23
CA GLY A 60 21.41 -15.63 11.54
C GLY A 60 20.71 -14.99 10.35
N ILE A 61 20.86 -15.54 9.14
CA ILE A 61 20.14 -15.09 7.94
C ILE A 61 18.72 -15.67 7.98
N GLU A 62 17.72 -14.81 7.83
CA GLU A 62 16.32 -15.19 7.66
C GLU A 62 15.99 -15.33 6.18
N LEU A 63 15.32 -16.41 5.83
CA LEU A 63 14.79 -16.70 4.50
C LEU A 63 13.27 -16.70 4.59
N SER A 64 12.60 -16.09 3.62
CA SER A 64 11.15 -15.94 3.62
C SER A 64 10.55 -16.18 2.24
N PHE A 65 9.28 -16.54 2.19
CA PHE A 65 8.45 -16.38 1.01
C PHE A 65 7.10 -15.76 1.38
N ARG A 66 6.46 -15.12 0.39
CA ARG A 66 5.08 -14.64 0.48
C ARG A 66 4.28 -15.07 -0.76
N LEU A 67 3.05 -15.50 -0.50
CA LEU A 67 1.98 -15.69 -1.48
C LEU A 67 0.71 -14.98 -1.00
N ARG A 68 -0.16 -14.61 -1.92
CA ARG A 68 -1.47 -14.01 -1.64
C ARG A 68 -2.54 -14.62 -2.52
N VAL A 69 -3.71 -14.84 -1.93
CA VAL A 69 -4.95 -15.17 -2.63
C VAL A 69 -5.91 -14.03 -2.38
N GLN A 70 -6.52 -13.52 -3.44
CA GLN A 70 -7.53 -12.48 -3.34
C GLN A 70 -8.69 -12.77 -4.27
N ALA A 71 -9.92 -12.62 -3.74
CA ALA A 71 -11.15 -12.58 -4.51
C ALA A 71 -11.74 -11.18 -4.39
N ASP A 72 -12.06 -10.56 -5.52
CA ASP A 72 -12.85 -9.33 -5.58
C ASP A 72 -14.29 -9.68 -6.00
N ASN A 73 -15.19 -8.70 -5.92
CA ASN A 73 -16.62 -8.85 -6.17
C ASN A 73 -16.93 -9.66 -7.45
N GLY A 74 -17.56 -10.83 -7.29
CA GLY A 74 -17.92 -11.72 -8.41
C GLY A 74 -16.75 -12.47 -9.06
N GLY A 75 -15.52 -12.30 -8.57
CA GLY A 75 -14.31 -12.90 -9.11
C GLY A 75 -13.90 -14.21 -8.43
N LEU A 76 -13.11 -15.02 -9.16
CA LEU A 76 -12.40 -16.17 -8.60
C LEU A 76 -11.08 -15.72 -7.96
N ALA A 77 -10.57 -16.52 -7.03
CA ALA A 77 -9.29 -16.26 -6.38
C ALA A 77 -8.22 -17.24 -6.85
N THR A 78 -7.06 -16.72 -7.23
CA THR A 78 -5.84 -17.50 -7.51
C THR A 78 -4.70 -16.98 -6.67
N PHE A 79 -3.65 -17.80 -6.51
CA PHE A 79 -2.39 -17.30 -5.95
C PHE A 79 -1.75 -16.31 -6.91
N ASN A 80 -1.21 -15.22 -6.36
CA ASN A 80 -0.33 -14.31 -7.09
C ASN A 80 1.07 -14.91 -7.30
N GLY A 81 1.93 -14.16 -7.98
CA GLY A 81 3.35 -14.48 -8.08
C GLY A 81 4.02 -14.53 -6.71
N ALA A 82 4.85 -15.56 -6.49
CA ALA A 82 5.62 -15.70 -5.26
C ALA A 82 6.66 -14.58 -5.11
N ARG A 83 6.85 -14.13 -3.88
CA ARG A 83 7.99 -13.30 -3.49
C ARG A 83 8.88 -14.07 -2.55
N PHE A 84 10.15 -14.20 -2.89
CA PHE A 84 11.17 -14.74 -1.98
C PHE A 84 11.92 -13.59 -1.33
N GLY A 85 12.39 -13.81 -0.11
CA GLY A 85 13.11 -12.80 0.65
C GLY A 85 14.25 -13.39 1.46
N LEU A 86 15.27 -12.56 1.66
CA LEU A 86 16.38 -12.81 2.56
C LEU A 86 16.58 -11.57 3.42
N ARG A 87 16.77 -11.75 4.73
CA ARG A 87 17.11 -10.67 5.66
C ARG A 87 18.38 -11.00 6.44
N SER A 88 19.30 -10.04 6.50
CA SER A 88 20.51 -10.10 7.31
C SER A 88 20.75 -8.74 7.95
N GLY A 89 20.49 -8.63 9.25
CA GLY A 89 20.54 -7.36 9.98
C GLY A 89 19.63 -6.29 9.32
N PRO A 90 20.17 -5.10 8.98
CA PRO A 90 19.40 -4.02 8.37
C PRO A 90 19.11 -4.23 6.87
N LEU A 91 19.70 -5.26 6.24
CA LEU A 91 19.56 -5.53 4.82
C LEU A 91 18.45 -6.55 4.56
N ARG A 92 17.60 -6.24 3.57
CA ARG A 92 16.59 -7.14 3.01
C ARG A 92 16.75 -7.21 1.50
N LEU A 93 16.84 -8.43 0.95
CA LEU A 93 16.78 -8.73 -0.47
C LEU A 93 15.46 -9.41 -0.76
N GLN A 94 14.79 -9.05 -1.85
CA GLN A 94 13.56 -9.69 -2.32
C GLN A 94 13.65 -9.99 -3.81
N LEU A 95 13.05 -11.10 -4.23
CA LEU A 95 13.02 -11.59 -5.61
C LEU A 95 11.61 -12.07 -5.98
N GLY A 96 11.25 -12.00 -7.26
CA GLY A 96 9.94 -12.43 -7.75
C GLY A 96 8.96 -11.27 -7.82
N ASN A 97 7.74 -11.47 -7.34
CA ASN A 97 6.72 -10.43 -7.24
C ASN A 97 7.09 -9.43 -6.13
N VAL A 98 7.90 -8.42 -6.44
CA VAL A 98 8.45 -7.48 -5.45
C VAL A 98 7.62 -6.20 -5.38
N ALA A 99 7.57 -5.58 -4.19
CA ALA A 99 7.26 -4.17 -4.07
C ALA A 99 8.53 -3.39 -4.43
N GLY A 100 8.52 -2.67 -5.55
CA GLY A 100 9.65 -1.89 -6.04
C GLY A 100 10.02 -0.73 -5.12
N ALA A 101 11.09 -0.01 -5.47
CA ALA A 101 11.57 1.10 -4.65
C ALA A 101 10.50 2.20 -4.52
N ILE A 102 9.81 2.57 -5.60
CA ILE A 102 8.73 3.57 -5.53
C ILE A 102 7.57 3.05 -4.68
N ASP A 103 7.00 1.88 -4.99
CA ASP A 103 5.88 1.27 -4.25
C ASP A 103 6.16 1.13 -2.74
N SER A 104 7.41 0.83 -2.40
CA SER A 104 7.82 0.68 -1.01
C SER A 104 8.29 1.96 -0.31
N MET A 105 8.15 3.10 -0.96
CA MET A 105 8.53 4.39 -0.41
C MET A 105 7.60 4.77 0.76
N PRO A 106 8.14 5.08 1.96
CA PRO A 106 7.30 5.40 3.11
C PRO A 106 6.40 6.61 2.85
N GLY A 107 5.10 6.43 3.11
CA GLY A 107 4.09 7.48 2.97
C GLY A 107 3.58 7.67 1.53
N LEU A 108 3.99 6.86 0.55
CA LEU A 108 3.52 6.96 -0.84
C LEU A 108 1.99 6.98 -0.93
N SER A 109 1.33 5.96 -0.39
CA SER A 109 -0.14 5.83 -0.45
C SER A 109 -0.88 6.90 0.38
N GLY A 110 -0.23 7.47 1.40
CA GLY A 110 -0.86 8.40 2.33
C GLY A 110 -2.05 7.76 3.05
N VAL A 111 -3.20 8.45 3.01
CA VAL A 111 -4.48 8.01 3.56
C VAL A 111 -5.52 8.00 2.42
N GLU A 112 -6.32 6.94 2.34
CA GLU A 112 -7.30 6.73 1.27
C GLU A 112 -8.70 6.55 1.90
N PRO A 113 -9.64 7.49 1.68
CA PRO A 113 -11.00 7.40 2.24
C PRO A 113 -11.87 6.36 1.53
N GLY A 114 -12.82 5.81 2.27
CA GLY A 114 -13.82 4.87 1.78
C GLY A 114 -13.49 3.41 2.07
N LEU A 115 -14.50 2.55 2.00
CA LEU A 115 -14.39 1.09 2.16
C LEU A 115 -13.44 0.48 1.13
N THR A 116 -13.48 0.99 -0.11
CA THR A 116 -12.74 0.46 -1.25
C THR A 116 -11.54 1.34 -1.64
N ASP A 117 -11.09 2.22 -0.74
CA ASP A 117 -9.99 3.15 -0.97
C ASP A 117 -10.27 4.03 -2.22
N LEU A 118 -11.34 4.83 -2.17
CA LEU A 118 -11.97 5.49 -3.33
C LEU A 118 -11.03 6.41 -4.13
N THR A 119 -10.08 7.05 -3.46
CA THR A 119 -9.05 7.91 -4.08
C THR A 119 -7.90 8.15 -3.11
N GLY A 120 -6.75 8.58 -3.63
CA GLY A 120 -5.52 8.76 -2.87
C GLY A 120 -4.72 9.95 -3.34
N GLN A 121 -3.72 10.32 -2.53
CA GLN A 121 -2.80 11.42 -2.87
C GLN A 121 -1.96 11.14 -4.13
N THR A 122 -1.89 9.89 -4.59
CA THR A 122 -1.19 9.47 -5.81
C THR A 122 -2.12 9.20 -6.98
N ALA A 123 -3.44 9.37 -6.84
CA ALA A 123 -4.39 8.84 -7.82
C ALA A 123 -4.38 9.56 -9.19
N ALA A 124 -3.86 10.80 -9.23
CA ALA A 124 -3.57 11.52 -10.48
C ALA A 124 -2.22 11.13 -11.13
N LEU A 125 -1.38 10.31 -10.47
CA LEU A 125 -0.14 9.83 -11.07
C LEU A 125 -0.43 8.87 -12.23
N ARG A 126 0.26 9.04 -13.36
CA ARG A 126 0.10 8.21 -14.57
C ARG A 126 1.27 7.27 -14.81
N ALA A 127 2.46 7.63 -14.35
CA ALA A 127 3.64 6.79 -14.45
C ALA A 127 3.46 5.51 -13.61
N ASP A 128 3.64 4.36 -14.25
CA ASP A 128 3.65 3.08 -13.54
C ASP A 128 5.01 2.86 -12.87
N PHE A 129 5.01 2.09 -11.79
CA PHE A 129 6.23 1.58 -11.16
C PHE A 129 6.06 0.09 -10.80
N ASP A 130 7.12 -0.52 -10.25
CA ASP A 130 7.04 -1.92 -9.83
C ASP A 130 6.25 -2.03 -8.52
N GLU A 131 5.00 -2.47 -8.61
CA GLU A 131 4.11 -2.72 -7.46
C GLU A 131 4.01 -4.21 -7.13
N TYR A 132 3.76 -4.51 -5.85
CA TYR A 132 3.40 -5.87 -5.46
C TYR A 132 2.02 -6.24 -6.01
N ASP A 133 1.98 -7.20 -6.94
CA ASP A 133 0.73 -7.65 -7.54
C ASP A 133 -0.02 -8.58 -6.59
N ASN A 134 -1.30 -8.31 -6.37
CA ASN A 134 -2.14 -9.04 -5.42
C ASN A 134 -2.85 -10.26 -5.99
N THR A 135 -3.00 -10.35 -7.30
CA THR A 135 -3.88 -11.31 -7.98
C THR A 135 -3.24 -11.97 -9.20
N GLY A 136 -2.26 -11.31 -9.80
CA GLY A 136 -1.54 -11.75 -10.99
C GLY A 136 -0.11 -12.24 -10.69
N PRO A 137 0.66 -12.56 -11.74
CA PRO A 137 2.02 -13.07 -11.61
C PRO A 137 3.01 -12.04 -11.06
N GLY A 138 2.64 -10.75 -11.05
CA GLY A 138 3.53 -9.66 -10.69
C GLY A 138 4.66 -9.40 -11.68
N ARG A 139 5.35 -8.28 -11.47
CA ARG A 139 6.58 -7.97 -12.20
C ARG A 139 7.72 -8.70 -11.52
N ASN A 140 8.33 -9.65 -12.22
CA ASN A 140 9.46 -10.41 -11.70
C ASN A 140 10.68 -9.48 -11.59
N GLY A 141 11.02 -9.11 -10.36
CA GLY A 141 12.05 -8.13 -10.08
C GLY A 141 12.93 -8.54 -8.90
N VAL A 142 13.95 -7.72 -8.68
CA VAL A 142 14.81 -7.74 -7.51
C VAL A 142 14.67 -6.42 -6.77
N ALA A 143 14.57 -6.47 -5.45
CA ALA A 143 14.58 -5.28 -4.59
C ALA A 143 15.55 -5.49 -3.43
N VAL A 144 16.38 -4.49 -3.17
CA VAL A 144 17.27 -4.44 -2.01
C VAL A 144 16.88 -3.25 -1.16
N ARG A 145 16.68 -3.48 0.13
CA ARG A 145 16.38 -2.43 1.10
C ARG A 145 17.36 -2.47 2.26
N TYR A 146 17.81 -1.29 2.66
CA TYR A 146 18.55 -1.06 3.88
C TYR A 146 17.70 -0.17 4.80
N SER A 147 17.53 -0.56 6.05
CA SER A 147 16.81 0.23 7.05
C SER A 147 17.56 0.22 8.37
N GLN A 148 18.02 1.39 8.82
CA GLN A 148 18.70 1.55 10.11
C GLN A 148 18.37 2.91 10.73
N GLY A 149 17.85 2.88 11.95
CA GLY A 149 17.43 4.09 12.66
C GLY A 149 16.37 4.86 11.87
N GLN A 150 16.68 6.11 11.53
CA GLN A 150 15.79 7.04 10.84
C GLN A 150 15.90 6.96 9.31
N VAL A 151 16.88 6.21 8.80
CA VAL A 151 17.19 6.14 7.36
C VAL A 151 16.68 4.84 6.76
N GLN A 152 16.04 4.96 5.61
CA GLN A 152 15.73 3.84 4.74
C GLN A 152 16.20 4.16 3.32
N VAL A 153 16.81 3.16 2.67
CA VAL A 153 17.21 3.23 1.26
C VAL A 153 16.69 1.97 0.58
N SER A 154 16.09 2.10 -0.60
CA SER A 154 15.71 0.95 -1.41
C SER A 154 16.17 1.15 -2.85
N LEU A 155 16.54 0.05 -3.49
CA LEU A 155 16.81 -0.05 -4.92
C LEU A 155 16.01 -1.22 -5.48
N SER A 156 15.45 -1.08 -6.67
CA SER A 156 14.78 -2.18 -7.35
C SER A 156 15.06 -2.18 -8.84
N HIS A 157 14.98 -3.37 -9.43
CA HIS A 157 15.10 -3.58 -10.86
C HIS A 157 14.17 -4.69 -11.32
N SER A 158 13.49 -4.49 -12.43
CA SER A 158 12.71 -5.52 -13.11
C SER A 158 12.87 -5.40 -14.62
N ASN A 159 12.68 -6.52 -15.32
CA ASN A 159 12.47 -6.56 -16.75
C ASN A 159 11.39 -7.60 -17.05
N THR A 160 10.15 -7.14 -17.19
CA THR A 160 8.97 -7.99 -17.40
C THR A 160 8.22 -7.53 -18.63
N GLY A 161 7.93 -8.46 -19.55
CA GLY A 161 7.20 -8.17 -20.78
C GLY A 161 7.93 -7.20 -21.72
N GLY A 162 9.27 -7.13 -21.64
CA GLY A 162 10.07 -6.19 -22.42
C GLY A 162 10.06 -4.75 -21.90
N VAL A 163 9.45 -4.49 -20.74
CA VAL A 163 9.53 -3.22 -20.03
C VAL A 163 10.49 -3.36 -18.86
N ARG A 164 11.59 -2.61 -18.89
CA ARG A 164 12.57 -2.51 -17.82
C ARG A 164 12.25 -1.31 -16.94
N ARG A 165 12.33 -1.49 -15.62
CA ARG A 165 12.28 -0.41 -14.64
C ARG A 165 13.44 -0.57 -13.68
N THR A 166 14.13 0.53 -13.37
CA THR A 166 15.12 0.60 -12.30
C THR A 166 14.78 1.81 -11.46
N ALA A 167 14.60 1.60 -10.16
CA ALA A 167 14.16 2.64 -9.27
C ALA A 167 14.95 2.63 -7.96
N GLY A 168 14.96 3.77 -7.28
CA GLY A 168 15.54 3.90 -5.96
C GLY A 168 14.80 4.93 -5.14
N HIS A 169 14.84 4.79 -3.81
CA HIS A 169 14.40 5.83 -2.89
C HIS A 169 15.33 5.97 -1.70
N VAL A 170 15.32 7.16 -1.13
CA VAL A 170 15.90 7.47 0.18
C VAL A 170 14.82 8.12 1.02
N ALA A 171 14.67 7.64 2.25
CA ALA A 171 13.73 8.18 3.22
C ALA A 171 14.44 8.49 4.53
N TYR A 172 14.05 9.60 5.15
CA TYR A 172 14.50 10.04 6.45
C TYR A 172 13.32 10.46 7.32
N PHE A 173 13.07 9.71 8.38
CA PHE A 173 11.95 9.93 9.30
C PHE A 173 12.45 10.07 10.73
N ALA A 174 12.28 11.25 11.30
CA ALA A 174 12.78 11.64 12.61
C ALA A 174 11.68 12.29 13.44
N GLY A 175 11.43 11.75 14.63
CA GLY A 175 10.36 12.24 15.49
C GLY A 175 8.98 12.11 14.82
N PRO A 176 8.14 13.16 14.82
CA PRO A 176 6.78 13.08 14.28
C PRO A 176 6.71 13.08 12.75
N GLY A 177 7.78 13.44 12.03
CA GLY A 177 7.71 13.61 10.58
C GLY A 177 8.94 13.14 9.82
N GLY A 178 8.84 13.21 8.51
CA GLY A 178 9.93 12.85 7.62
C GLY A 178 9.58 13.01 6.16
N LEU A 179 10.57 12.75 5.33
CA LEU A 179 10.47 12.85 3.88
C LEU A 179 11.03 11.60 3.22
N ALA A 180 10.52 11.31 2.04
CA ALA A 180 11.06 10.30 1.14
C ALA A 180 11.15 10.86 -0.27
N ILE A 181 12.26 10.59 -0.95
CA ILE A 181 12.46 10.93 -2.37
C ILE A 181 12.75 9.66 -3.15
N GLY A 182 12.05 9.48 -4.26
CA GLY A 182 12.16 8.36 -5.18
C GLY A 182 12.51 8.83 -6.59
N TYR A 183 13.23 7.99 -7.32
CA TYR A 183 13.51 8.19 -8.73
C TYR A 183 13.43 6.85 -9.48
N GLN A 184 12.88 6.87 -10.68
CA GLN A 184 12.80 5.71 -11.57
C GLN A 184 13.22 6.08 -12.99
N VAL A 185 13.93 5.13 -13.63
CA VAL A 185 14.18 5.11 -15.07
C VAL A 185 13.54 3.88 -15.69
N SER A 186 13.06 4.02 -16.92
CA SER A 186 12.41 2.97 -17.69
C SER A 186 12.73 3.04 -19.18
N ASP A 187 12.62 1.92 -19.89
CA ASP A 187 12.58 1.93 -21.37
C ASP A 187 11.18 2.22 -21.93
N ARG A 188 10.17 2.34 -21.06
CA ARG A 188 8.83 2.83 -21.40
C ARG A 188 8.74 4.32 -21.10
N ALA A 189 8.54 5.12 -22.15
CA ALA A 189 8.58 6.58 -22.07
C ALA A 189 7.63 7.19 -21.01
N ALA A 190 6.46 6.59 -20.80
CA ALA A 190 5.48 7.05 -19.80
C ALA A 190 5.93 6.86 -18.34
N ASP A 191 6.86 5.94 -18.10
CA ASP A 191 7.33 5.55 -16.76
C ASP A 191 8.77 6.04 -16.50
N ASP A 192 9.40 6.63 -17.52
CA ASP A 192 10.79 7.07 -17.49
C ASP A 192 10.90 8.46 -16.85
N ASP A 193 12.05 8.71 -16.23
CA ASP A 193 12.36 9.97 -15.52
C ASP A 193 11.35 10.40 -14.42
N LEU A 194 10.64 9.42 -13.82
CA LEU A 194 9.74 9.66 -12.70
C LEU A 194 10.53 10.06 -11.45
N VAL A 195 10.22 11.23 -10.90
CA VAL A 195 10.71 11.71 -9.60
C VAL A 195 9.51 11.80 -8.66
N VAL A 196 9.64 11.26 -7.45
CA VAL A 196 8.58 11.29 -6.42
C VAL A 196 9.13 11.90 -5.14
N LEU A 197 8.33 12.75 -4.49
CA LEU A 197 8.59 13.32 -3.19
C LEU A 197 7.37 13.12 -2.30
N VAL A 198 7.61 12.61 -1.09
CA VAL A 198 6.61 12.52 -0.04
C VAL A 198 7.12 13.22 1.21
N TYR A 199 6.25 13.98 1.86
CA TYR A 199 6.44 14.45 3.22
C TYR A 199 5.26 13.97 4.07
N ARG A 200 5.53 13.41 5.25
CA ARG A 200 4.49 12.98 6.18
C ARG A 200 4.80 13.45 7.58
N HIS A 201 3.76 13.83 8.31
CA HIS A 201 3.87 14.30 9.69
C HIS A 201 2.68 13.85 10.54
N ARG A 202 2.98 13.26 11.70
CA ARG A 202 2.02 12.90 12.73
C ARG A 202 1.85 14.02 13.74
N PHE A 203 0.63 14.48 13.89
CA PHE A 203 0.20 15.47 14.87
C PHE A 203 -0.46 14.77 16.07
N GLU A 204 -0.81 15.54 17.10
CA GLU A 204 -1.60 15.02 18.21
C GLU A 204 -3.03 14.65 17.79
N TRP A 205 -3.56 15.30 16.75
CA TRP A 205 -4.90 15.08 16.23
C TRP A 205 -4.98 14.01 15.13
N GLY A 206 -3.85 13.46 14.68
CA GLY A 206 -3.82 12.50 13.56
C GLY A 206 -2.57 12.64 12.70
N GLU A 207 -2.70 12.51 11.38
CA GLU A 207 -1.57 12.53 10.43
C GLU A 207 -1.93 13.31 9.17
N ALA A 208 -0.94 13.95 8.56
CA ALA A 208 -1.05 14.49 7.21
C ALA A 208 0.16 14.13 6.35
N SER A 209 -0.07 14.04 5.05
CA SER A 209 0.92 13.74 4.04
C SER A 209 0.77 14.68 2.84
N LEU A 210 1.90 15.04 2.24
CA LEU A 210 2.01 15.75 0.98
C LEU A 210 2.79 14.89 0.00
N PHE A 211 2.31 14.87 -1.23
CA PHE A 211 2.89 14.15 -2.35
C PHE A 211 3.16 15.12 -3.49
N SER A 212 4.30 14.93 -4.16
CA SER A 212 4.55 15.54 -5.45
C SER A 212 5.31 14.57 -6.33
N ALA A 213 5.00 14.56 -7.61
CA ALA A 213 5.78 13.84 -8.60
C ALA A 213 6.01 14.69 -9.85
N ARG A 214 7.11 14.39 -10.55
CA ARG A 214 7.34 14.81 -11.92
C ARG A 214 7.43 13.55 -12.78
N GLU A 215 6.54 13.45 -13.74
CA GLU A 215 6.46 12.36 -14.71
C GLU A 215 6.47 12.93 -16.14
N GLN A 216 6.46 12.06 -17.15
CA GLN A 216 6.44 12.48 -18.55
C GLN A 216 5.25 13.41 -18.88
N ALA A 217 4.08 13.15 -18.28
CA ALA A 217 2.86 13.92 -18.53
C ALA A 217 2.81 15.27 -17.79
N GLY A 218 3.75 15.54 -16.88
CA GLY A 218 3.84 16.80 -16.14
C GLY A 218 4.06 16.62 -14.64
N ASN A 219 3.65 17.62 -13.88
CA ASN A 219 3.72 17.58 -12.42
C ASN A 219 2.40 17.09 -11.84
N VAL A 220 2.52 16.30 -10.77
CA VAL A 220 1.41 15.81 -9.96
C VAL A 220 1.60 16.33 -8.55
N PHE A 221 0.50 16.75 -7.92
CA PHE A 221 0.47 17.13 -6.51
C PHE A 221 -0.64 16.37 -5.81
N GLY A 222 -0.39 15.97 -4.58
CA GLY A 222 -1.40 15.34 -3.76
C GLY A 222 -1.22 15.63 -2.29
N ALA A 223 -2.30 15.43 -1.54
CA ALA A 223 -2.31 15.54 -0.10
C ALA A 223 -3.29 14.52 0.47
N SER A 224 -3.01 14.07 1.69
CA SER A 224 -3.97 13.27 2.44
C SER A 224 -3.87 13.57 3.94
N ALA A 225 -4.95 13.35 4.66
CA ALA A 225 -5.02 13.55 6.10
C ALA A 225 -5.94 12.52 6.75
N LEU A 226 -5.53 12.10 7.95
CA LEU A 226 -6.33 11.34 8.90
C LEU A 226 -6.52 12.21 10.14
N TRP A 227 -7.77 12.47 10.52
CA TRP A 227 -8.10 13.12 11.78
C TRP A 227 -8.72 12.10 12.74
N GLU A 228 -8.09 11.92 13.91
CA GLU A 228 -8.51 11.02 14.98
C GLU A 228 -9.53 11.76 15.86
N GLY A 229 -10.79 11.77 15.41
CA GLY A 229 -11.86 12.57 16.05
C GLY A 229 -12.31 12.08 17.41
N SER A 230 -12.19 10.78 17.66
CA SER A 230 -12.46 10.14 18.95
C SER A 230 -11.63 8.85 19.05
N GLU A 231 -11.81 8.09 20.15
CA GLU A 231 -11.11 6.81 20.31
C GLU A 231 -11.52 5.74 19.28
N THR A 232 -12.71 5.87 18.66
CA THR A 232 -13.23 4.86 17.72
C THR A 232 -13.55 5.42 16.34
N THR A 233 -13.49 6.72 16.12
CA THR A 233 -13.90 7.33 14.84
C THR A 233 -12.80 8.22 14.30
N SER A 234 -12.43 7.99 13.05
CA SER A 234 -11.52 8.83 12.29
C SER A 234 -12.18 9.38 11.03
N LEU A 235 -11.71 10.57 10.61
CA LEU A 235 -12.04 11.16 9.31
C LEU A 235 -10.82 11.08 8.41
N LEU A 236 -11.04 10.67 7.18
CA LEU A 236 -10.02 10.51 6.15
C LEU A 236 -10.33 11.51 5.03
N ALA A 237 -9.29 12.12 4.48
CA ALA A 237 -9.41 12.95 3.30
C ALA A 237 -8.18 12.77 2.41
N SER A 238 -8.38 12.78 1.10
CA SER A 238 -7.30 12.77 0.12
C SER A 238 -7.67 13.62 -1.09
N ALA A 239 -6.65 14.14 -1.75
CA ALA A 239 -6.79 14.83 -3.03
C ALA A 239 -5.52 14.66 -3.86
N SER A 240 -5.68 14.62 -5.17
CA SER A 240 -4.58 14.67 -6.12
C SER A 240 -4.97 15.43 -7.39
N VAL A 241 -4.00 16.10 -8.00
CA VAL A 241 -4.19 16.92 -9.19
C VAL A 241 -2.99 16.82 -10.12
N ASP A 242 -3.27 16.77 -11.42
CA ASP A 242 -2.30 16.91 -12.50
C ASP A 242 -2.80 17.90 -13.57
N ASN A 243 -2.04 18.05 -14.65
CA ASN A 243 -2.52 18.77 -15.84
C ASN A 243 -3.62 18.00 -16.58
N GLY A 244 -4.86 18.15 -16.12
CA GLY A 244 -6.06 17.60 -16.76
C GLY A 244 -6.82 16.56 -15.94
N ARG A 245 -6.36 16.22 -14.73
CA ARG A 245 -7.09 15.39 -13.78
C ARG A 245 -7.12 16.00 -12.40
N GLU A 246 -8.29 16.02 -11.77
CA GLU A 246 -8.48 16.36 -10.36
C GLU A 246 -9.28 15.25 -9.69
N GLN A 247 -8.81 14.82 -8.53
CA GLN A 247 -9.51 13.87 -7.68
C GLN A 247 -9.47 14.31 -6.23
N TYR A 248 -10.54 14.05 -5.50
CA TYR A 248 -10.59 14.25 -4.06
C TYR A 248 -11.65 13.36 -3.44
N GLY A 249 -11.48 13.04 -2.16
CA GLY A 249 -12.44 12.26 -1.42
C GLY A 249 -12.34 12.49 0.07
N VAL A 250 -13.43 12.15 0.75
CA VAL A 250 -13.52 12.16 2.21
C VAL A 250 -14.23 10.90 2.68
N GLY A 251 -13.89 10.44 3.88
CA GLY A 251 -14.46 9.23 4.44
C GLY A 251 -14.41 9.21 5.96
N ILE A 252 -15.12 8.25 6.52
CA ILE A 252 -15.17 7.97 7.95
C ILE A 252 -14.85 6.50 8.13
N ALA A 253 -13.97 6.20 9.09
CA ALA A 253 -13.79 4.86 9.62
C ALA A 253 -14.20 4.84 11.09
N HIS A 254 -15.04 3.87 11.46
CA HIS A 254 -15.52 3.67 12.82
C HIS A 254 -15.17 2.26 13.29
N ASP A 255 -14.33 2.17 14.31
CA ASP A 255 -13.93 0.93 14.97
C ASP A 255 -15.11 0.31 15.74
N LEU A 256 -15.48 -0.91 15.34
CA LEU A 256 -16.52 -1.72 15.97
C LEU A 256 -15.95 -2.64 17.07
N GLY A 257 -14.63 -2.60 17.28
CA GLY A 257 -13.87 -3.50 18.11
C GLY A 257 -13.47 -4.79 17.39
N SER A 258 -12.55 -5.54 17.99
CA SER A 258 -12.13 -6.87 17.50
C SER A 258 -11.66 -6.88 16.04
N SER A 259 -10.94 -5.83 15.62
CA SER A 259 -10.43 -5.66 14.24
C SER A 259 -11.52 -5.60 13.17
N ALA A 260 -12.71 -5.08 13.51
CA ALA A 260 -13.78 -4.80 12.58
C ALA A 260 -14.09 -3.30 12.54
N PHE A 261 -14.38 -2.79 11.35
CA PHE A 261 -14.58 -1.37 11.08
C PHE A 261 -15.80 -1.17 10.20
N LEU A 262 -16.57 -0.12 10.48
CA LEU A 262 -17.52 0.45 9.55
C LEU A 262 -16.82 1.56 8.76
N GLU A 263 -16.76 1.44 7.45
CA GLU A 263 -16.09 2.40 6.57
C GLU A 263 -17.07 2.96 5.54
N THR A 264 -16.91 4.25 5.24
CA THR A 264 -17.68 4.94 4.21
C THR A 264 -16.90 6.09 3.63
N GLY A 265 -17.15 6.40 2.37
CA GLY A 265 -16.55 7.54 1.72
C GLY A 265 -17.36 8.04 0.54
N ILE A 266 -17.01 9.25 0.12
CA ILE A 266 -17.42 9.85 -1.14
C ILE A 266 -16.18 10.45 -1.80
N ALA A 267 -16.03 10.21 -3.10
CA ALA A 267 -14.95 10.76 -3.90
C ALA A 267 -15.48 11.30 -5.22
N SER A 268 -14.74 12.23 -5.80
CA SER A 268 -14.93 12.70 -7.16
C SER A 268 -13.66 12.47 -7.96
N ASP A 269 -13.81 11.94 -9.17
CA ASP A 269 -12.76 11.90 -10.20
C ASP A 269 -13.27 12.64 -11.42
N MET A 270 -12.70 13.82 -11.69
CA MET A 270 -13.09 14.64 -12.84
C MET A 270 -14.59 14.95 -12.90
N GLY A 271 -15.23 15.09 -11.74
CA GLY A 271 -16.66 15.36 -11.61
C GLY A 271 -17.55 14.12 -11.51
N ASN A 272 -17.04 12.91 -11.83
CA ASN A 272 -17.78 11.67 -11.60
C ASN A 272 -17.70 11.31 -10.12
N VAL A 273 -18.86 11.11 -9.49
CA VAL A 273 -18.94 10.84 -8.04
C VAL A 273 -19.06 9.35 -7.78
N THR A 274 -18.23 8.83 -6.87
CA THR A 274 -18.37 7.49 -6.30
C THR A 274 -18.57 7.59 -4.80
N ALA A 275 -19.34 6.68 -4.23
CA ALA A 275 -19.54 6.60 -2.79
C ALA A 275 -19.64 5.15 -2.35
N ASP A 276 -19.15 4.84 -1.16
CA ASP A 276 -19.21 3.50 -0.62
C ASP A 276 -19.59 3.48 0.87
N PHE A 277 -20.07 2.33 1.31
CA PHE A 277 -20.38 2.05 2.71
C PHE A 277 -20.31 0.55 2.95
N GLY A 278 -19.65 0.13 4.02
CA GLY A 278 -19.66 -1.27 4.40
C GLY A 278 -18.80 -1.58 5.62
N VAL A 279 -18.48 -2.87 5.74
CA VAL A 279 -17.71 -3.40 6.86
C VAL A 279 -16.40 -3.95 6.34
N ARG A 280 -15.31 -3.61 7.03
CA ARG A 280 -13.98 -4.22 6.88
C ARG A 280 -13.64 -4.99 8.15
N PHE A 281 -13.00 -6.14 8.02
CA PHE A 281 -12.57 -6.95 9.16
C PHE A 281 -11.27 -7.69 8.86
N GLU A 282 -10.42 -7.84 9.86
CA GLU A 282 -9.11 -8.51 9.76
C GLU A 282 -9.12 -9.85 10.52
N PHE A 283 -8.31 -10.81 10.07
CA PHE A 283 -8.21 -12.15 10.67
C PHE A 283 -6.84 -12.80 10.47
#